data_AF-A0A7C7NQM3-F1
#
_entry.id   AF-A0A7C7NQM3-F1
#
_cell.length_a   1.000
_cell.length_b   1.000
_cell.length_c   1.000
_cell.angle_alpha   90.00
_cell.angle_beta   90.00
_cell.angle_gamma   90.00
#
_symmetry.space_group_name_H-M   'P 1'
#
loop_
_entity.id
_entity.type
_entity.pdbx_description
1 polymer ?
#
loop_
_entity_poly.entity_id
_entity_poly.type
_entity_poly.pdbx_seq_one_letter_code
_entity_poly.pdbx_strand_id
1 'polypeptide(L)' 'MKTTINFRVEHEVKEQLEFLAEADGITISEVVRDIIIHNLTERGLLAQKPSQVIYLDLSQIDFTNITSDKNNLDHE' A
#
# COMPACT_ATOMS: atom_id res chain seq x y z
N MET A 1 11.86 16.91 -12.00
CA MET A 1 12.24 17.98 -11.04
C MET A 1 11.65 17.60 -9.69
N LYS A 2 12.41 17.64 -8.59
CA LYS A 2 11.87 17.44 -7.24
C LYS A 2 11.52 18.80 -6.65
N THR A 3 10.27 18.99 -6.25
CA THR A 3 9.81 20.18 -5.53
C THR A 3 9.71 19.82 -4.05
N THR A 4 10.30 20.66 -3.19
CA THR A 4 10.21 20.50 -1.73
C THR A 4 9.08 21.38 -1.21
N ILE A 5 8.24 20.83 -0.33
CA ILE A 5 7.18 21.56 0.35
C ILE A 5 7.48 21.51 1.85
N ASN A 6 7.63 22.68 2.47
CA ASN A 6 7.79 22.81 3.92
C ASN A 6 6.46 23.25 4.52
N PHE A 7 6.03 22.60 5.60
CA PHE A 7 4.82 22.97 6.33
C PHE A 7 5.11 23.03 7.83
N ARG A 8 4.38 23.91 8.52
CA ARG A 8 4.38 23.99 9.98
C ARG A 8 3.11 23.29 10.46
N VAL A 9 3.27 22.36 11.38
CA VAL A 9 2.18 21.60 12.01
C VAL A 9 2.29 21.72 13.52
N GLU A 10 1.18 21.45 14.19
CA GLU A 10 1.15 21.29 15.64
C GLU A 10 1.90 20.03 16.07
N HIS A 11 2.33 20.00 17.33
CA HIS A 11 3.14 18.90 17.87
C HIS A 11 2.42 17.55 17.76
N GLU A 12 1.14 17.49 18.16
CA GLU A 12 0.33 16.28 18.11
C GLU A 12 0.23 15.72 16.69
N VAL A 13 0.06 16.58 15.69
CA VAL A 13 0.01 16.16 14.28
C VAL A 13 1.34 15.53 13.86
N LYS A 14 2.48 16.09 14.30
CA LYS A 14 3.80 15.51 14.02
C LYS A 14 3.93 14.11 14.63
N GLU A 15 3.50 13.92 15.88
CA GLU A 15 3.57 12.62 16.55
C GLU A 15 2.72 11.56 15.84
N GLN A 16 1.52 11.92 15.37
CA GLN A 16 0.68 10.99 14.60
C GLN A 16 1.31 10.60 13.26
N LEU A 17 1.94 11.57 12.57
CA LEU A 17 2.65 11.28 11.32
C LEU A 17 3.87 10.37 11.54
N GLU A 18 4.59 10.56 12.65
CA GLU A 18 5.71 9.70 13.04
C GLU A 18 5.25 8.27 13.36
N PHE A 19 4.16 8.13 14.12
CA PHE A 19 3.56 6.84 14.44
C PHE A 19 3.13 6.06 13.18
N LEU A 20 2.44 6.71 12.24
CA LEU A 20 2.01 6.07 11.00
C LEU A 20 3.20 5.67 10.11
N ALA A 21 4.21 6.53 10.02
CA ALA A 21 5.43 6.25 9.27
C ALA A 21 6.15 5.01 9.81
N GLU A 22 6.27 4.89 11.14
CA GLU A 22 6.88 3.74 11.78
C GLU A 22 6.06 2.45 11.59
N ALA A 23 4.74 2.53 11.77
CA ALA A 23 3.84 1.38 11.64
C ALA A 23 3.88 0.74 10.24
N ASP A 24 3.96 1.57 9.20
CA ASP A 24 3.96 1.12 7.80
C ASP A 24 5.38 0.97 7.23
N GLY A 25 6.42 1.29 8.00
CA GLY A 25 7.83 1.23 7.57
C GLY A 25 8.18 2.20 6.43
N ILE A 26 7.47 3.32 6.34
CA ILE A 26 7.63 4.36 5.31
C ILE A 26 8.10 5.68 5.90
N THR A 27 8.41 6.67 5.07
CA THR A 27 8.80 8.00 5.54
C THR A 27 7.58 8.88 5.86
N ILE A 28 7.74 9.83 6.79
CA ILE A 28 6.73 10.88 7.04
C ILE A 28 6.31 11.61 5.75
N SER A 29 7.26 11.81 4.82
CA SER A 29 6.97 12.44 3.53
C SER A 29 6.05 11.61 2.64
N GLU A 30 6.08 10.29 2.76
CA GLU A 30 5.18 9.37 2.06
C GLU A 30 3.80 9.38 2.72
N VAL A 31 3.72 9.30 4.05
CA VAL A 31 2.46 9.44 4.79
C VAL A 31 1.73 10.74 4.42
N VAL A 32 2.43 11.87 4.48
CA VAL A 32 1.85 13.18 4.15
C VAL A 32 1.40 13.24 2.69
N ARG A 33 2.18 12.64 1.78
CA ARG A 33 1.79 12.56 0.36
C ARG A 33 0.51 11.77 0.19
N ASP A 34 0.37 10.62 0.87
CA ASP A 34 -0.80 9.77 0.76
C ASP A 34 -2.04 10.44 1.33
N ILE A 35 -1.91 11.16 2.44
CA ILE A 35 -2.98 12.00 3.01
C ILE A 35 -3.42 13.07 2.00
N ILE A 36 -2.48 13.77 1.36
CA ILE A 36 -2.79 14.80 0.35
C ILE A 36 -3.50 14.17 -0.84
N ILE A 37 -2.98 13.06 -1.37
CA ILE A 37 -3.59 12.36 -2.52
C ILE A 37 -5.00 11.92 -2.16
N HIS A 38 -5.17 11.24 -1.03
CA HIS A 38 -6.46 10.76 -0.57
C HIS A 38 -7.47 11.91 -0.44
N ASN A 39 -7.11 13.00 0.24
CA ASN A 39 -7.99 14.14 0.43
C ASN A 39 -8.40 14.81 -0.88
N LEU A 40 -7.46 14.96 -1.82
CA LEU A 40 -7.76 15.52 -3.14
C LEU A 40 -8.62 14.58 -3.99
N THR A 41 -8.41 13.27 -3.89
CA THR A 41 -9.24 12.26 -4.57
C THR A 41 -10.67 12.23 -4.01
N GLU A 42 -10.85 12.27 -2.69
CA GLU A 42 -12.18 12.32 -2.06
C GLU A 42 -12.96 13.57 -2.46
N ARG A 43 -12.26 14.68 -2.72
CA ARG A 43 -12.84 15.92 -3.23
C ARG A 43 -13.09 15.93 -4.74
N GLY A 44 -12.75 14.85 -5.44
CA GLY A 44 -12.87 14.75 -6.90
C GLY A 44 -11.87 15.63 -7.68
N LEU A 45 -10.83 16.15 -7.01
CA LEU A 45 -9.81 17.00 -7.61
C LEU A 45 -8.68 16.19 -8.28
N LEU A 46 -8.51 14.93 -7.86
CA LEU A 46 -7.69 13.95 -8.53
C LEU A 46 -8.58 12.81 -9.01
N ALA A 47 -8.34 12.33 -10.23
CA ALA A 47 -8.95 11.09 -10.70
C ALA A 47 -8.57 9.96 -9.73
N GLN A 48 -9.54 9.13 -9.33
CA GLN A 48 -9.19 7.83 -8.75
C GLN A 48 -8.31 7.13 -9.78
N LYS A 49 -7.06 6.81 -9.43
CA LYS A 49 -6.28 5.91 -10.29
C LYS A 49 -7.18 4.70 -10.53
N PRO A 50 -7.43 4.28 -11.79
CA PRO A 50 -8.08 3.00 -11.98
C PRO A 50 -7.20 1.99 -11.25
N SER A 51 -7.73 1.36 -10.20
CA SER A 51 -7.15 0.12 -9.74
C SER A 51 -7.04 -0.75 -10.98
N GLN A 52 -5.85 -1.27 -11.24
CA GLN A 52 -5.64 -2.15 -12.37
C GLN A 52 -6.52 -3.38 -12.09
N VAL A 53 -7.73 -3.40 -12.64
CA VAL A 53 -8.63 -4.55 -12.52
C VAL A 53 -8.01 -5.64 -13.37
N ILE A 54 -7.25 -6.51 -12.72
CA ILE A 54 -6.76 -7.74 -13.34
C ILE A 54 -7.98 -8.66 -13.41
N TYR A 55 -8.62 -8.71 -14.57
CA TYR A 55 -9.56 -9.77 -14.88
C TYR A 55 -8.75 -11.05 -15.09
N LEU A 56 -8.63 -11.85 -14.04
CA LEU A 56 -8.03 -13.17 -14.12
C LEU A 56 -9.12 -14.15 -14.56
N ASP A 57 -9.05 -14.60 -15.81
CA ASP A 57 -9.90 -15.70 -16.28
C ASP A 57 -9.40 -17.02 -15.68
N LEU A 58 -10.07 -17.48 -14.63
CA LEU A 58 -9.73 -18.70 -13.90
C LEU A 58 -9.98 -19.98 -14.73
N SER A 59 -10.65 -19.90 -15.89
CA SER A 59 -10.84 -21.04 -16.79
C SER A 59 -9.54 -21.47 -17.49
N GLN A 60 -8.54 -20.60 -17.50
CA GLN A 60 -7.22 -20.82 -18.09
C GLN A 60 -6.19 -21.30 -17.04
N ILE A 61 -6.56 -21.34 -15.75
CA ILE A 61 -5.65 -21.77 -14.68
C ILE A 61 -5.77 -23.28 -14.53
N ASP A 62 -4.71 -23.98 -14.92
CA ASP A 62 -4.60 -25.42 -14.73
C ASP A 62 -4.15 -25.74 -13.30
N PHE A 63 -5.10 -26.04 -12.43
CA PHE A 63 -4.85 -26.40 -11.03
C PHE A 63 -4.27 -27.82 -10.86
N THR A 64 -4.08 -28.58 -11.94
CA THR A 64 -3.63 -29.97 -11.87
C THR A 64 -2.18 -30.14 -11.42
N ASN A 65 -1.36 -29.08 -11.46
CA ASN A 65 0.05 -29.10 -11.02
C ASN A 65 0.29 -28.52 -9.63
N ILE A 66 -0.75 -28.25 -8.82
CA ILE A 66 -0.57 -27.96 -7.39
C ILE A 66 -0.49 -29.28 -6.65
N THR A 67 0.52 -30.09 -6.97
CA THR A 67 0.89 -31.22 -6.13
C THR A 67 1.35 -30.65 -4.80
N SER A 68 0.58 -30.97 -3.78
CA SER A 68 0.92 -30.72 -2.39
C SER A 68 2.25 -31.38 -2.08
N ASP A 69 3.30 -30.61 -1.78
CA ASP A 69 4.40 -31.09 -0.95
C ASP A 69 3.83 -31.36 0.45
N LYS A 70 3.11 -32.48 0.56
CA LYS A 70 2.77 -33.11 1.83
C LYS A 70 4.05 -33.68 2.41
N ASN A 71 4.44 -33.14 3.55
CA ASN A 71 5.03 -33.86 4.68
C ASN A 71 6.04 -34.96 4.34
N ASN A 72 7.33 -34.64 4.42
CA ASN A 72 8.31 -35.62 4.90
C ASN A 72 8.31 -35.57 6.44
N LEU A 73 7.41 -36.35 7.04
CA LEU A 73 7.61 -36.96 8.35
C LEU A 73 7.61 -38.47 8.10
N ASP A 74 8.80 -39.07 8.16
CA ASP A 74 9.08 -40.48 8.49
C ASP A 74 10.61 -40.60 8.52
N HIS A 75 11.20 -40.64 9.72
CA HIS A 75 11.65 -41.85 10.44
C HIS A 75 12.98 -42.42 9.92
N GLU A 76 14.06 -42.02 10.59
CA GLU A 76 15.15 -42.91 11.07
C GLU A 76 15.66 -42.40 12.43
#